data_AF-A0A2W0BFG7-F1
#
_entry.id   AF-A0A2W0BFG7-F1
#
_cell.length_a   1.000
_cell.length_b   1.000
_cell.length_c   1.000
_cell.angle_alpha   90.00
_cell.angle_beta   90.00
_cell.angle_gamma   90.00
#
_symmetry.space_group_name_H-M   'P 1'
#
loop_
_entity.id
_entity.type
_entity.pdbx_description
1 polymer ?
#
loop_
_entity_poly.entity_id
_entity_poly.type
_entity_poly.pdbx_seq_one_letter_code
_entity_poly.pdbx_strand_id
1 'polypeptide(L)'
;MAELNWKALPKAAREHLYDSVRTREISADDIAKLQEWIALNPEVPGNEDWCKDFGSFKVVGHGSRPATFLRKDQPCWGKRLP
;
A
#
# COMPACT_ATOMS: atom_id res chain seq x y z
N MET A 1 7.29 -4.76 -15.69
CA MET A 1 6.84 -5.15 -14.35
C MET A 1 8.06 -5.22 -13.46
N ALA A 2 7.91 -4.99 -12.16
CA ALA A 2 8.96 -5.03 -11.16
C ALA A 2 8.40 -5.65 -9.87
N GLU A 3 9.27 -6.22 -9.05
CA GLU A 3 8.89 -6.75 -7.74
C GLU A 3 8.73 -5.61 -6.72
N LEU A 4 7.71 -5.70 -5.86
CA LEU A 4 7.48 -4.71 -4.81
C LEU A 4 8.61 -4.69 -3.78
N ASN A 5 9.34 -3.60 -3.72
CA ASN A 5 10.31 -3.36 -2.66
C ASN A 5 9.63 -2.73 -1.43
N TRP A 6 8.95 -3.56 -0.63
CA TRP A 6 8.27 -3.11 0.59
C TRP A 6 9.21 -2.40 1.58
N LYS A 7 10.47 -2.84 1.66
CA LYS A 7 11.48 -2.25 2.56
C LYS A 7 11.81 -0.80 2.19
N ALA A 8 11.53 -0.37 0.97
CA ALA A 8 11.72 1.01 0.52
C ALA A 8 10.62 1.98 1.00
N LEU A 9 9.58 1.48 1.71
CA LEU A 9 8.52 2.32 2.24
C LEU A 9 9.09 3.44 3.15
N PRO A 10 8.81 4.73 2.85
CA PRO A 10 9.28 5.85 3.65
C PRO A 10 8.93 5.69 5.13
N LYS A 11 9.82 6.15 6.02
CA LYS A 11 9.60 6.06 7.47
C LYS A 11 8.27 6.73 7.87
N ALA A 12 7.99 7.92 7.34
CA ALA A 12 6.75 8.64 7.61
C ALA A 12 5.50 7.84 7.20
N ALA A 13 5.54 7.13 6.08
CA ALA A 13 4.42 6.28 5.64
C ALA A 13 4.25 5.06 6.55
N ARG A 14 5.34 4.47 7.06
CA ARG A 14 5.28 3.42 8.08
C ARG A 14 4.68 3.92 9.39
N GLU A 15 5.11 5.09 9.86
CA GLU A 15 4.57 5.71 11.07
C GLU A 15 3.08 6.02 10.94
N HIS A 16 2.65 6.51 9.77
CA HIS A 16 1.24 6.73 9.48
C HIS A 16 0.43 5.43 9.52
N LEU A 17 0.93 4.32 8.97
CA LEU A 17 0.26 3.01 9.06
C LEU A 17 0.08 2.58 10.52
N TYR A 18 1.12 2.73 11.35
CA TYR A 18 1.03 2.39 12.78
C TYR A 18 0.01 3.27 13.52
N ASP A 19 -0.04 4.57 13.21
CA ASP A 19 -1.01 5.48 13.78
C ASP A 19 -2.45 5.09 13.38
N SER A 20 -2.69 4.79 12.09
CA SER A 20 -4.00 4.36 11.60
C SER A 20 -4.48 3.03 12.22
N VAL A 21 -3.57 2.11 12.54
CA VAL A 21 -3.91 0.89 13.30
C VAL A 21 -4.28 1.24 14.74
N ARG A 22 -3.52 2.15 15.36
CA ARG A 22 -3.76 2.60 16.75
C ARG A 22 -5.09 3.34 16.89
N THR A 23 -5.46 4.17 15.92
CA THR A 23 -6.73 4.89 15.87
C THR A 23 -7.90 4.03 15.39
N ARG A 24 -7.65 2.76 15.03
CA ARG A 24 -8.62 1.80 14.47
C ARG A 24 -9.25 2.24 13.14
N GLU A 25 -8.55 3.10 12.39
CA GLU A 25 -8.91 3.41 11.00
C GLU A 25 -8.57 2.24 10.06
N ILE A 26 -7.54 1.46 10.41
CA ILE A 26 -7.17 0.21 9.75
C ILE A 26 -7.34 -0.93 10.76
N SER A 27 -8.16 -1.92 10.43
CA SER A 27 -8.44 -3.05 11.31
C SER A 27 -7.30 -4.08 11.32
N ALA A 28 -7.32 -5.01 12.27
CA ALA A 28 -6.37 -6.12 12.29
C ALA A 28 -6.49 -7.02 11.04
N ASP A 29 -7.71 -7.20 10.52
CA ASP A 29 -7.97 -7.95 9.28
C ASP A 29 -7.38 -7.25 8.05
N ASP A 30 -7.43 -5.92 8.01
CA ASP A 30 -6.79 -5.12 6.97
C ASP A 30 -5.26 -5.26 6.98
N ILE A 31 -4.66 -5.31 8.18
CA ILE A 31 -3.22 -5.58 8.32
C ILE A 31 -2.86 -6.99 7.87
N ALA A 32 -3.68 -7.99 8.18
CA ALA A 32 -3.46 -9.35 7.70
C ALA A 32 -3.46 -9.40 6.16
N LYS A 33 -4.47 -8.81 5.50
CA LYS A 33 -4.55 -8.70 4.04
C LYS A 33 -3.35 -7.99 3.43
N LEU A 34 -2.86 -6.93 4.08
CA LEU A 34 -1.66 -6.22 3.64
C LEU A 34 -0.43 -7.12 3.71
N GLN A 35 -0.24 -7.83 4.82
CA GLN A 35 0.88 -8.73 5.03
C GLN A 35 0.86 -9.90 4.04
N GLU A 36 -0.29 -10.50 3.80
CA GLU A 36 -0.48 -11.56 2.80
C GLU A 36 -0.12 -11.07 1.41
N TRP A 37 -0.61 -9.88 1.02
CA TRP A 37 -0.30 -9.30 -0.27
C TRP A 37 1.20 -9.03 -0.44
N ILE A 38 1.88 -8.49 0.57
CA ILE A 38 3.34 -8.27 0.54
C ILE A 38 4.10 -9.61 0.45
N ALA A 39 3.64 -10.63 1.18
CA ALA A 39 4.27 -11.95 1.20
C ALA A 39 4.20 -12.65 -0.16
N LEU A 40 3.18 -12.36 -0.97
CA LEU A 40 3.06 -12.84 -2.35
C LEU A 40 4.04 -12.15 -3.32
N ASN A 41 4.79 -11.15 -2.87
CA ASN A 41 5.75 -10.38 -3.68
C ASN A 41 5.14 -9.92 -5.02
N PRO A 42 4.14 -9.03 -4.97
CA PRO A 42 3.29 -8.73 -6.11
C PRO A 42 4.07 -7.99 -7.20
N GLU A 43 3.73 -8.26 -8.45
CA GLU A 43 4.27 -7.51 -9.57
C GLU A 43 3.60 -6.14 -9.69
N VAL A 44 4.43 -5.10 -9.74
CA VAL A 44 4.01 -3.70 -9.91
C VAL A 44 4.57 -3.12 -11.22
N PRO A 45 4.02 -2.02 -11.75
CA PRO A 45 4.64 -1.28 -12.85
C PRO A 45 6.07 -0.89 -12.52
N GLY A 46 6.98 -0.96 -13.48
CA GLY A 46 8.40 -0.66 -13.25
C GLY A 46 8.71 0.84 -13.24
N ASN A 47 7.92 1.64 -13.95
CA ASN A 47 8.21 3.06 -14.23
C ASN A 47 6.98 3.97 -14.11
N GLU A 48 5.87 3.47 -13.55
CA GLU A 48 4.59 4.19 -13.53
C GLU A 48 3.99 4.14 -12.12
N ASP A 49 3.09 5.08 -11.85
CA ASP A 49 2.31 5.09 -10.62
C ASP A 49 1.32 3.93 -10.61
N TRP A 50 1.09 3.38 -9.43
CA TRP A 50 0.14 2.31 -9.19
C TRP A 50 -0.60 2.47 -7.88
N CYS A 51 -1.77 1.83 -7.82
CA CYS A 51 -2.65 1.80 -6.67
C CYS A 51 -3.18 0.39 -6.44
N LYS A 52 -3.04 -0.13 -5.22
CA LYS A 52 -3.73 -1.32 -4.74
C LYS A 52 -4.81 -0.89 -3.75
N ASP A 53 -6.06 -1.28 -4.03
CA ASP A 53 -7.20 -1.01 -3.17
C ASP A 53 -7.52 -2.24 -2.30
N PHE A 54 -7.61 -2.04 -0.99
CA PHE A 54 -8.00 -3.06 -0.01
C PHE A 54 -9.44 -2.85 0.50
N GLY A 55 -10.15 -1.83 -0.01
CA GLY A 55 -11.52 -1.45 0.32
C GLY A 55 -11.60 -0.45 1.48
N SER A 56 -10.91 -0.71 2.58
CA SER A 56 -10.81 0.14 3.78
C SER A 56 -9.70 1.19 3.66
N PHE A 57 -8.61 0.83 2.97
CA PHE A 57 -7.48 1.69 2.67
C PHE A 57 -6.88 1.30 1.31
N LYS A 58 -5.96 2.13 0.81
CA LYS A 58 -5.24 1.88 -0.44
C LYS A 58 -3.75 2.07 -0.24
N VAL A 59 -2.95 1.34 -0.98
CA VAL A 59 -1.50 1.52 -1.07
C VAL A 59 -1.18 2.10 -2.43
N VAL A 60 -0.39 3.16 -2.47
CA VAL A 60 0.09 3.75 -3.71
C VAL A 60 1.61 3.73 -3.77
N GLY A 61 2.14 3.63 -4.98
CA GLY A 61 3.58 3.63 -5.21
C GLY A 61 3.92 4.01 -6.63
N HIS A 62 5.22 4.07 -6.88
CA HIS A 62 5.79 4.37 -8.19
C HIS A 62 6.93 3.40 -8.46
N GLY A 63 6.90 2.75 -9.62
CA GLY A 63 7.86 1.70 -9.92
C GLY A 63 7.79 0.57 -8.88
N SER A 64 8.94 0.04 -8.49
CA SER A 64 9.03 -0.96 -7.41
C SER A 64 8.79 -0.42 -6.00
N ARG A 65 8.62 0.91 -5.81
CA ARG A 65 8.65 1.53 -4.48
C ARG A 65 7.25 1.93 -4.02
N PRO A 66 6.78 1.44 -2.86
CA PRO A 66 5.58 1.99 -2.24
C PRO A 66 5.86 3.40 -1.70
N ALA A 67 4.89 4.29 -1.83
CA ALA A 67 5.01 5.69 -1.47
C ALA A 67 4.24 6.03 -0.19
N THR A 68 2.93 5.76 -0.16
CA THR A 68 2.06 6.09 0.98
C THR A 68 0.81 5.22 1.03
N PHE A 69 0.05 5.38 2.11
CA PHE A 69 -1.29 4.83 2.30
C PHE A 69 -2.33 5.94 2.14
N LEU A 70 -3.46 5.56 1.57
CA LEU A 70 -4.63 6.42 1.40
C LEU A 70 -5.81 5.82 2.14
N ARG A 71 -6.66 6.67 2.71
CA ARG A 71 -7.93 6.27 3.30
C ARG A 71 -8.93 5.83 2.22
N LYS A 72 -10.00 5.14 2.62
CA LYS A 72 -11.10 4.75 1.73
C LYS A 72 -11.64 5.90 0.87
N ASP A 73 -11.81 7.08 1.45
CA ASP A 73 -12.38 8.24 0.76
C ASP A 73 -11.38 9.02 -0.09
N GLN A 74 -10.09 8.76 0.09
CA GLN A 74 -9.06 9.41 -0.72
C GLN A 74 -8.95 8.73 -2.09
N PRO A 75 -8.99 9.50 -3.19
CA PRO A 75 -8.83 8.94 -4.53
C PRO A 75 -7.40 8.46 -4.72
N CYS A 76 -7.23 7.30 -5.34
CA CYS A 76 -5.93 6.86 -5.80
C CYS A 76 -5.78 7.04 -7.31
N TRP A 77 -4.53 7.13 -7.76
CA TRP A 77 -4.15 7.33 -9.15
C TRP A 77 -3.19 6.24 -9.63
N GLY A 78 -2.89 6.26 -10.93
CA GLY A 78 -2.03 5.28 -11.58
C GLY A 78 -2.74 3.97 -11.93
N LYS A 79 -1.96 2.96 -12.29
CA LYS A 79 -2.47 1.63 -12.66
C LYS A 79 -3.05 0.93 -11.44
N ARG A 80 -4.30 0.49 -11.54
CA ARG A 80 -4.94 -0.31 -10.49
C ARG A 80 -4.39 -1.73 -10.50
N LEU A 81 -3.93 -2.17 -9.34
CA LEU A 81 -3.53 -3.54 -9.08
C LEU A 81 -4.75 -4.33 -8.60
N PRO A 82 -4.89 -5.60 -9.05
CA PRO A 82 -5.95 -6.48 -8.60
C PRO A 82 -5.81 -6.76 -7.11
#